data_AF-A0A5C5VYD7-F1
#
_entry.id   AF-A0A5C5VYD7-F1
#
_cell.length_a   1.000
_cell.length_b   1.000
_cell.length_c   1.000
_cell.angle_alpha   90.00
_cell.angle_beta   90.00
_cell.angle_gamma   90.00
#
_symmetry.space_group_name_H-M   'P 1'
#
loop_
_entity.id
_entity.type
_entity.pdbx_description
1 polymer ?
#
loop_
_entity_poly.entity_id
_entity_poly.type
_entity_poly.pdbx_seq_one_letter_code
_entity_poly.pdbx_strand_id
1 'polypeptide(L)'
;MDRLARFFLLSATLGCAASALAQGLPPVPFPPQNPLTEPKRVLGKILFWDEQLSSDNTVSCGTCHRPGTAGVDPRIGRHPGLDAALNTADDVLGSFGVIRSDENGDYDKDVLFGLQPQVTRRVTPDAIMAMYAPSTFWDGRAGPSFTDPQTGQVLIPVGGALEAQALAPIASDVEKAHEAITWTEILDKLAAARPMTLATNLPADMAAAIAANPTYPELFAAAFGDGAITAARIGFAIATYERTLLPNQTPWDSFIAGNPGALTPGQTQGWNFFQNSPCSICHAPPQFTNNTFRNIGLRPIAEDNGRQAVTNNPADRGRFKVPTLRNVGLKNRFMHTGQLPDLNAVINFYGAGAAQFPDNRDPIMPVGVPPPVRPALIDFLSNGLRDPRVAAQTFPFDRPTLHTELPANPLLTANGSAGSGGIVPVMIAVVPPNVGNSDFKIGVDRALGGANAFVLISSNPPVNNVLIPNQTIGPIVLNGSGAGNGYGTFHWPIPADGGLNDNVVFMQWQIEDPAGAGGVARTRVAQLTLFCNNCPPTVGDMNCDGVVNILDVNPFILALEDPAGYAAQFPDCNINSGDVNNDGSVDILDINPLVSLIGG
;
A
#
# COMPACT_ATOMS: atom_id res chain seq x y z
N MET A 1 61.27 16.51 69.75
CA MET A 1 61.46 15.06 69.88
C MET A 1 60.42 14.40 69.00
N ASP A 2 60.89 13.69 67.96
CA ASP A 2 60.25 12.73 67.03
C ASP A 2 58.87 13.04 66.41
N ARG A 3 58.74 13.28 65.10
CA ARG A 3 58.89 12.45 63.87
C ARG A 3 57.76 11.42 63.65
N LEU A 4 57.29 11.41 62.37
CA LEU A 4 56.48 10.41 61.63
C LEU A 4 54.95 10.57 61.71
N ALA A 5 54.13 10.32 60.70
CA ALA A 5 54.26 10.26 59.25
C ALA A 5 52.83 10.31 58.64
N ARG A 6 52.73 10.86 57.42
CA ARG A 6 51.56 10.91 56.54
C ARG A 6 50.74 9.61 56.51
N PHE A 7 49.40 9.74 56.53
CA PHE A 7 48.52 9.03 55.59
C PHE A 7 47.21 9.83 55.41
N PHE A 8 47.04 10.41 54.22
CA PHE A 8 45.77 10.87 53.69
C PHE A 8 45.04 9.64 53.14
N LEU A 9 43.75 9.46 53.45
CA LEU A 9 42.78 8.80 52.58
C LEU A 9 41.36 9.13 53.05
N LEU A 10 40.71 10.01 52.27
CA LEU A 10 39.27 10.27 52.26
C LEU A 10 38.53 8.95 52.08
N SER A 11 37.69 8.57 53.06
CA SER A 11 36.66 7.56 52.85
C SER A 11 35.40 8.27 52.36
N ALA A 12 35.29 8.40 51.04
CA ALA A 12 34.09 8.89 50.38
C ALA A 12 32.98 7.84 50.49
N THR A 13 31.82 8.30 50.95
CA THR A 13 30.49 7.71 50.84
C THR A 13 30.34 6.66 49.72
N LEU A 14 29.96 5.44 50.09
CA LEU A 14 29.32 4.49 49.17
C LEU A 14 28.00 5.13 48.68
N GLY A 15 28.08 5.81 47.54
CA GLY A 15 26.92 6.21 46.77
C GLY A 15 26.34 4.98 46.08
N CYS A 16 25.08 4.69 46.36
CA CYS A 16 24.22 3.82 45.56
C CYS A 16 24.39 4.15 44.06
N ALA A 17 25.07 3.29 43.31
CA ALA A 17 24.88 3.23 41.87
C ALA A 17 23.52 2.57 41.64
N ALA A 18 22.47 3.39 41.59
CA ALA A 18 21.16 2.94 41.14
C ALA A 18 21.35 2.27 39.78
N SER A 19 21.08 0.96 39.73
CA SER A 19 20.92 0.23 38.49
C SER A 19 19.91 0.99 37.65
N ALA A 20 20.35 1.55 36.52
CA ALA A 20 19.43 1.95 35.47
C ALA A 20 18.79 0.66 34.95
N LEU A 21 17.70 0.23 35.61
CA LEU A 21 16.80 -0.78 35.07
C LEU A 21 16.48 -0.33 33.65
N ALA A 22 16.81 -1.18 32.66
CA ALA A 22 16.51 -0.92 31.27
C ALA A 22 15.01 -0.59 31.16
N GLN A 23 14.70 0.66 30.83
CA GLN A 23 13.33 1.13 30.74
C GLN A 23 12.68 0.48 29.51
N GLY A 24 11.43 0.06 29.65
CA GLY A 24 10.61 -0.39 28.51
C GLY A 24 10.44 0.71 27.46
N LEU A 25 9.72 0.41 26.37
CA LEU A 25 9.41 1.43 25.36
C LEU A 25 8.77 2.67 26.02
N PRO A 26 9.20 3.89 25.67
CA PRO A 26 8.58 5.10 26.19
C PRO A 26 7.14 5.22 25.68
N PRO A 27 6.32 6.10 26.28
CA PRO A 27 5.00 6.39 25.75
C PRO A 27 5.04 6.77 24.26
N VAL A 28 4.07 6.28 23.49
CA VAL A 28 3.95 6.62 22.06
C VAL A 28 3.69 8.13 21.93
N PRO A 29 4.44 8.85 21.07
CA PRO A 29 4.24 10.28 20.89
C PRO A 29 3.02 10.56 20.00
N PHE A 30 2.02 11.25 20.57
CA PHE A 30 0.88 11.81 19.83
C PHE A 30 1.02 13.34 19.76
N PRO A 31 1.06 13.94 18.55
CA PRO A 31 1.03 15.39 18.41
C PRO A 31 -0.27 15.97 19.00
N PRO A 32 -0.25 17.12 19.68
CA PRO A 32 -1.47 17.75 20.20
C PRO A 32 -2.55 18.00 19.12
N GLN A 33 -2.13 18.22 17.87
CA GLN A 33 -3.01 18.46 16.72
C GLN A 33 -3.64 17.18 16.17
N ASN A 34 -3.06 16.01 16.48
CA ASN A 34 -3.60 14.72 16.07
C ASN A 34 -3.73 13.76 17.27
N PRO A 35 -4.67 14.05 18.20
CA PRO A 35 -4.90 13.18 19.34
C PRO A 35 -5.52 11.86 18.90
N LEU A 36 -5.22 10.79 19.65
CA LEU A 36 -5.84 9.49 19.49
C LEU A 36 -7.32 9.55 19.85
N THR A 37 -8.18 9.13 18.92
CA THR A 37 -9.56 8.74 19.18
C THR A 37 -9.82 7.40 18.50
N GLU A 38 -10.73 6.61 19.07
CA GLU A 38 -11.01 5.28 18.52
C GLU A 38 -11.61 5.33 17.10
N PRO A 39 -12.60 6.20 16.79
CA PRO A 39 -13.10 6.33 15.42
C PRO A 39 -12.01 6.72 14.41
N LYS A 40 -11.08 7.60 14.80
CA LYS A 40 -9.95 8.01 13.95
C LYS A 40 -8.95 6.88 13.73
N ARG A 41 -8.66 6.07 14.77
CA ARG A 41 -7.82 4.88 14.65
C ARG A 41 -8.45 3.87 13.67
N VAL A 42 -9.75 3.61 13.79
CA VAL A 42 -10.45 2.65 12.92
C VAL A 42 -10.50 3.16 11.48
N LEU A 43 -10.85 4.43 11.26
CA LEU A 43 -10.76 5.06 9.93
C LEU A 43 -9.34 4.95 9.35
N GLY A 44 -8.32 5.20 10.16
CA GLY A 44 -6.92 5.03 9.77
C GLY A 44 -6.58 3.61 9.33
N LYS A 45 -7.10 2.60 10.05
CA LYS A 45 -6.92 1.18 9.70
C LYS A 45 -7.63 0.84 8.39
N ILE A 46 -8.85 1.33 8.18
CA ILE A 46 -9.60 1.19 6.92
C ILE A 46 -8.77 1.78 5.76
N LEU A 47 -8.38 3.06 5.85
CA LEU A 47 -7.59 3.74 4.80
C LEU A 47 -6.23 3.09 4.53
N PHE A 48 -5.58 2.54 5.56
CA PHE A 48 -4.30 1.85 5.41
C PHE A 48 -4.42 0.56 4.57
N TRP A 49 -5.54 -0.14 4.68
CA TRP A 49 -5.78 -1.43 4.02
C TRP A 49 -6.68 -1.35 2.79
N ASP A 50 -7.29 -0.20 2.47
CA ASP A 50 -8.15 -0.06 1.30
C ASP A 50 -7.33 0.16 0.02
N GLU A 51 -7.44 -0.76 -0.93
CA GLU A 51 -6.77 -0.67 -2.24
C GLU A 51 -7.40 0.41 -3.12
N GLN A 52 -8.63 0.86 -2.83
CA GLN A 52 -9.31 1.94 -3.55
C GLN A 52 -8.61 3.31 -3.41
N LEU A 53 -7.60 3.42 -2.54
CA LEU A 53 -6.77 4.61 -2.39
C LEU A 53 -5.59 4.64 -3.38
N SER A 54 -5.39 3.61 -4.23
CA SER A 54 -4.58 3.73 -5.45
C SER A 54 -5.46 4.13 -6.64
N SER A 55 -4.88 4.75 -7.66
CA SER A 55 -5.59 5.15 -8.89
C SER A 55 -6.24 3.99 -9.62
N ASP A 56 -5.68 2.78 -9.51
CA ASP A 56 -6.12 1.59 -10.24
C ASP A 56 -6.73 0.50 -9.35
N ASN A 57 -6.96 0.80 -8.07
CA ASN A 57 -7.55 -0.11 -7.09
C ASN A 57 -6.74 -1.40 -6.83
N THR A 58 -5.41 -1.38 -7.03
CA THR A 58 -4.52 -2.55 -6.84
C THR A 58 -3.51 -2.41 -5.71
N VAL A 59 -3.38 -1.24 -5.06
CA VAL A 59 -2.35 -1.01 -4.04
C VAL A 59 -2.90 -0.24 -2.83
N SER A 60 -2.73 -0.82 -1.64
CA SER A 60 -2.93 -0.15 -0.35
C SER A 60 -1.60 0.05 0.37
N CYS A 61 -1.57 0.79 1.48
CA CYS A 61 -0.38 0.84 2.35
C CYS A 61 -0.04 -0.58 2.85
N GLY A 62 -1.08 -1.35 3.18
CA GLY A 62 -1.00 -2.73 3.60
C GLY A 62 -0.46 -3.70 2.55
N THR A 63 -0.54 -3.38 1.26
CA THR A 63 0.05 -4.19 0.19
C THR A 63 1.56 -4.36 0.38
N CYS A 64 2.25 -3.27 0.78
CA CYS A 64 3.69 -3.25 1.02
C CYS A 64 4.07 -3.37 2.51
N HIS A 65 3.22 -2.98 3.45
CA HIS A 65 3.57 -2.94 4.87
C HIS A 65 2.87 -4.04 5.68
N ARG A 66 3.37 -5.29 5.54
CA ARG A 66 2.74 -6.47 6.17
C ARG A 66 3.30 -6.74 7.57
N PRO A 67 2.47 -6.84 8.62
CA PRO A 67 2.99 -7.05 9.98
C PRO A 67 3.77 -8.36 10.15
N GLY A 68 3.35 -9.45 9.47
CA GLY A 68 4.04 -10.74 9.51
C GLY A 68 5.49 -10.71 9.02
N THR A 69 5.89 -9.66 8.31
CA THR A 69 7.27 -9.37 7.85
C THR A 69 7.81 -8.09 8.48
N ALA A 70 7.43 -7.77 9.73
CA ALA A 70 7.84 -6.56 10.46
C ALA A 70 7.40 -5.23 9.83
N GLY A 71 6.36 -5.24 9.01
CA GLY A 71 5.86 -4.05 8.31
C GLY A 71 6.68 -3.67 7.07
N VAL A 72 7.38 -4.63 6.47
CA VAL A 72 8.01 -4.50 5.14
C VAL A 72 7.35 -5.42 4.11
N ASP A 73 7.65 -5.23 2.83
CA ASP A 73 6.99 -5.95 1.74
C ASP A 73 7.46 -7.41 1.68
N PRO A 74 6.56 -8.41 1.77
CA PRO A 74 6.93 -9.80 1.58
C PRO A 74 7.25 -10.14 0.12
N ARG A 75 6.76 -9.33 -0.83
CA ARG A 75 7.00 -9.48 -2.26
C ARG A 75 8.40 -8.98 -2.60
N ILE A 76 8.94 -9.45 -3.73
CA ILE A 76 10.29 -9.09 -4.17
C ILE A 76 10.19 -8.59 -5.61
N GLY A 77 10.17 -7.27 -5.77
CA GLY A 77 10.41 -6.62 -7.05
C GLY A 77 11.90 -6.38 -7.25
N ARG A 78 12.36 -6.42 -8.50
CA ARG A 78 13.73 -6.06 -8.89
C ARG A 78 13.70 -4.81 -9.75
N HIS A 79 14.42 -3.78 -9.33
CA HIS A 79 14.65 -2.56 -10.11
C HIS A 79 16.05 -2.62 -10.74
N PRO A 80 16.20 -2.35 -12.05
CA PRO A 80 17.45 -2.46 -12.80
C PRO A 80 18.45 -1.31 -12.53
N GLY A 81 18.44 -0.74 -11.31
CA GLY A 81 19.38 0.32 -10.96
C GLY A 81 19.41 1.55 -11.89
N LEU A 82 20.61 2.12 -12.05
CA LEU A 82 20.91 3.27 -12.90
C LEU A 82 21.22 2.87 -14.34
N ASP A 83 21.76 1.68 -14.56
CA ASP A 83 22.15 1.20 -15.89
C ASP A 83 20.97 0.71 -16.74
N ALA A 84 19.77 0.59 -16.12
CA ALA A 84 18.54 0.14 -16.75
C ALA A 84 18.62 -1.31 -17.29
N ALA A 85 19.60 -2.10 -16.83
CA ALA A 85 19.76 -3.50 -17.17
C ALA A 85 19.47 -4.38 -15.95
N LEU A 86 18.67 -5.44 -16.13
CA LEU A 86 18.41 -6.40 -15.07
C LEU A 86 19.56 -7.38 -14.91
N ASN A 87 19.77 -7.84 -13.67
CA ASN A 87 20.79 -8.80 -13.25
C ASN A 87 22.22 -8.24 -13.31
N THR A 88 22.36 -6.94 -13.07
CA THR A 88 23.64 -6.24 -12.93
C THR A 88 23.94 -5.95 -11.46
N ALA A 89 25.07 -5.28 -11.19
CA ALA A 89 25.52 -5.04 -9.83
C ALA A 89 24.72 -3.93 -9.12
N ASP A 90 24.17 -2.96 -9.84
CA ASP A 90 23.38 -1.84 -9.33
C ASP A 90 21.89 -2.15 -9.18
N ASP A 91 21.47 -3.37 -9.52
CA ASP A 91 20.14 -3.90 -9.18
C ASP A 91 19.81 -3.72 -7.70
N VAL A 92 18.61 -3.24 -7.44
CA VAL A 92 18.05 -3.15 -6.08
C VAL A 92 16.71 -3.87 -6.01
N LEU A 93 16.34 -4.29 -4.81
CA LEU A 93 15.01 -4.79 -4.55
C LEU A 93 14.09 -3.65 -4.11
N GLY A 94 12.81 -3.79 -4.43
CA GLY A 94 11.78 -2.83 -4.09
C GLY A 94 10.40 -3.46 -4.02
N SER A 95 9.41 -2.61 -3.77
CA SER A 95 7.99 -2.96 -3.79
C SER A 95 7.42 -2.77 -5.18
N PHE A 96 6.51 -3.67 -5.56
CA PHE A 96 5.64 -3.43 -6.70
C PHE A 96 4.60 -2.37 -6.34
N GLY A 97 4.47 -1.35 -7.18
CA GLY A 97 3.36 -0.41 -7.15
C GLY A 97 2.43 -0.65 -8.35
N VAL A 98 2.01 0.43 -9.01
CA VAL A 98 1.04 0.40 -10.12
C VAL A 98 1.71 0.27 -11.48
N ILE A 99 0.94 -0.14 -12.50
CA ILE A 99 1.37 -0.03 -13.90
C ILE A 99 1.35 1.45 -14.27
N ARG A 100 2.44 1.95 -14.89
CA ARG A 100 2.54 3.34 -15.33
C ARG A 100 1.33 3.70 -16.20
N SER A 101 0.70 4.81 -15.85
CA SER A 101 -0.41 5.39 -16.60
C SER A 101 -0.22 6.90 -16.65
N ASP A 102 -0.62 7.53 -17.75
CA ASP A 102 -0.51 8.98 -17.94
C ASP A 102 -1.52 9.77 -17.09
N GLU A 103 -1.60 11.08 -17.30
CA GLU A 103 -2.52 11.98 -16.58
C GLU A 103 -4.01 11.66 -16.76
N ASN A 104 -4.39 10.94 -17.82
CA ASN A 104 -5.76 10.51 -18.06
C ASN A 104 -6.03 9.09 -17.54
N GLY A 105 -5.04 8.48 -16.88
CA GLY A 105 -5.09 7.09 -16.49
C GLY A 105 -4.98 6.13 -17.67
N ASP A 106 -4.51 6.55 -18.84
CA ASP A 106 -4.21 5.62 -19.93
C ASP A 106 -2.88 4.93 -19.67
N TYR A 107 -2.82 3.60 -19.84
CA TYR A 107 -1.59 2.83 -19.73
C TYR A 107 -0.52 3.37 -20.69
N ASP A 108 0.64 3.73 -20.13
CA ASP A 108 1.80 4.19 -20.89
C ASP A 108 3.03 3.34 -20.60
N LYS A 109 3.86 3.12 -21.63
CA LYS A 109 5.03 2.25 -21.51
C LYS A 109 6.09 2.89 -20.65
N ASP A 110 6.35 2.31 -19.48
CA ASP A 110 7.53 2.66 -18.71
C ASP A 110 8.81 2.19 -19.42
N VAL A 111 9.87 3.00 -19.33
CA VAL A 111 11.15 2.72 -19.99
C VAL A 111 11.81 1.44 -19.45
N LEU A 112 11.62 1.15 -18.17
CA LEU A 112 12.23 0.00 -17.47
C LEU A 112 11.28 -1.19 -17.41
N PHE A 113 10.00 -0.94 -17.16
CA PHE A 113 9.01 -1.96 -16.82
C PHE A 113 7.99 -2.23 -17.95
N GLY A 114 7.99 -1.42 -19.02
CA GLY A 114 6.97 -1.52 -20.07
C GLY A 114 5.57 -1.33 -19.49
N LEU A 115 4.66 -2.28 -19.77
CA LEU A 115 3.32 -2.33 -19.20
C LEU A 115 3.19 -3.40 -18.11
N GLN A 116 4.19 -3.48 -17.23
CA GLN A 116 4.17 -4.27 -16.00
C GLN A 116 4.19 -3.34 -14.79
N PRO A 117 3.77 -3.81 -13.59
CA PRO A 117 3.85 -3.01 -12.38
C PRO A 117 5.27 -2.49 -12.12
N GLN A 118 5.36 -1.20 -11.82
CA GLN A 118 6.65 -0.55 -11.53
C GLN A 118 7.21 -1.07 -10.19
N VAL A 119 8.54 -1.04 -10.06
CA VAL A 119 9.23 -1.43 -8.81
C VAL A 119 9.91 -0.20 -8.22
N THR A 120 9.79 0.01 -6.90
CA THR A 120 10.49 1.11 -6.22
C THR A 120 12.01 0.91 -6.18
N ARG A 121 12.77 2.00 -6.00
CA ARG A 121 14.25 1.97 -5.93
C ARG A 121 14.83 1.58 -4.56
N ARG A 122 13.98 1.35 -3.58
CA ARG A 122 14.38 0.93 -2.23
C ARG A 122 13.37 -0.06 -1.69
N VAL A 123 13.85 -1.01 -0.90
CA VAL A 123 12.98 -1.87 -0.10
C VAL A 123 12.18 -1.01 0.88
N THR A 124 10.94 -1.38 1.10
CA THR A 124 10.05 -0.75 2.08
C THR A 124 10.72 -0.66 3.47
N PRO A 125 10.79 0.53 4.10
CA PRO A 125 11.26 0.64 5.48
C PRO A 125 10.21 0.07 6.45
N ASP A 126 10.63 -0.20 7.68
CA ASP A 126 9.74 -0.66 8.76
C ASP A 126 8.60 0.35 9.02
N ALA A 127 7.35 -0.08 8.83
CA ALA A 127 6.18 0.67 9.36
C ALA A 127 6.03 0.45 10.88
N ILE A 128 6.36 -0.74 11.37
CA ILE A 128 6.32 -1.03 12.81
C ILE A 128 7.46 -0.28 13.49
N MET A 129 7.18 0.36 14.64
CA MET A 129 8.07 1.32 15.34
C MET A 129 8.26 2.68 14.65
N ALA A 130 7.66 2.95 13.49
CA ALA A 130 7.85 4.21 12.77
C ALA A 130 7.41 5.44 13.57
N MET A 131 6.44 5.29 14.48
CA MET A 131 5.95 6.38 15.35
C MET A 131 6.99 7.01 16.26
N TYR A 132 8.10 6.34 16.55
CA TYR A 132 9.19 6.93 17.35
C TYR A 132 10.22 7.68 16.51
N ALA A 133 10.10 7.64 15.17
CA ALA A 133 11.05 8.29 14.29
C ALA A 133 10.69 9.78 14.09
N PRO A 134 11.60 10.73 14.38
CA PRO A 134 11.39 12.14 14.09
C PRO A 134 11.40 12.45 12.59
N SER A 135 11.91 11.52 11.77
CA SER A 135 11.81 11.55 10.32
C SER A 135 11.71 10.13 9.78
N THR A 136 10.89 9.94 8.76
CA THR A 136 10.55 8.63 8.17
C THR A 136 11.12 8.51 6.75
N PHE A 137 10.98 7.32 6.15
CA PHE A 137 11.78 6.84 5.01
C PHE A 137 13.27 6.60 5.33
N TRP A 138 13.96 5.95 4.38
CA TRP A 138 15.39 5.66 4.49
C TRP A 138 16.28 6.90 4.50
N ASP A 139 15.88 7.97 3.82
CA ASP A 139 16.63 9.23 3.70
C ASP A 139 16.14 10.33 4.67
N GLY A 140 15.00 10.11 5.33
CA GLY A 140 14.41 11.06 6.25
C GLY A 140 13.64 12.19 5.56
N ARG A 141 13.16 11.99 4.32
CA ARG A 141 12.49 13.05 3.54
C ARG A 141 11.15 13.52 4.11
N ALA A 142 10.46 12.65 4.85
CA ALA A 142 9.33 13.07 5.67
C ALA A 142 9.87 13.49 7.04
N GLY A 143 10.05 14.81 7.19
CA GLY A 143 10.63 15.43 8.38
C GLY A 143 9.65 15.54 9.56
N PRO A 144 10.03 16.23 10.64
CA PRO A 144 9.22 16.32 11.85
C PRO A 144 7.96 17.19 11.70
N SER A 145 7.82 17.97 10.64
CA SER A 145 6.66 18.82 10.39
C SER A 145 5.70 18.16 9.40
N PHE A 146 4.41 18.42 9.57
CA PHE A 146 3.37 18.09 8.60
C PHE A 146 2.78 19.37 8.01
N THR A 147 2.88 19.49 6.69
CA THR A 147 2.28 20.55 5.89
C THR A 147 1.14 19.95 5.08
N ASP A 148 -0.04 20.56 5.16
CA ASP A 148 -1.18 20.18 4.35
C ASP A 148 -0.85 20.40 2.86
N PRO A 149 -0.87 19.35 2.03
CA PRO A 149 -0.51 19.48 0.62
C PRO A 149 -1.57 20.26 -0.20
N GLN A 150 -2.79 20.42 0.30
CA GLN A 150 -3.83 21.19 -0.40
C GLN A 150 -3.68 22.70 -0.19
N THR A 151 -3.27 23.11 1.02
CA THR A 151 -3.26 24.53 1.42
C THR A 151 -1.86 25.11 1.63
N GLY A 152 -0.84 24.26 1.75
CA GLY A 152 0.52 24.65 2.11
C GLY A 152 0.68 25.07 3.58
N GLN A 153 -0.36 24.95 4.41
CA GLN A 153 -0.30 25.31 5.83
C GLN A 153 0.42 24.23 6.64
N VAL A 154 1.31 24.65 7.54
CA VAL A 154 1.92 23.75 8.53
C VAL A 154 0.91 23.44 9.63
N LEU A 155 0.38 22.22 9.64
CA LEU A 155 -0.59 21.77 10.63
C LEU A 155 0.07 21.18 11.88
N ILE A 156 1.21 20.50 11.71
CA ILE A 156 2.00 19.97 12.83
C ILE A 156 3.43 20.49 12.70
N PRO A 157 3.88 21.42 13.57
CA PRO A 157 5.25 21.93 13.50
C PRO A 157 6.32 20.87 13.88
N VAL A 158 6.00 19.99 14.83
CA VAL A 158 6.91 18.94 15.36
C VAL A 158 6.12 17.67 15.68
N GLY A 159 6.63 16.51 15.24
CA GLY A 159 6.02 15.20 15.46
C GLY A 159 5.09 14.70 14.35
N GLY A 160 5.03 15.41 13.22
CA GLY A 160 4.15 15.14 12.07
C GLY A 160 4.73 14.21 10.98
N ALA A 161 5.82 13.48 11.28
CA ALA A 161 6.54 12.70 10.26
C ALA A 161 5.72 11.53 9.69
N LEU A 162 4.83 10.93 10.48
CA LEU A 162 3.93 9.87 10.00
C LEU A 162 2.84 10.44 9.11
N GLU A 163 2.23 11.56 9.50
CA GLU A 163 1.22 12.26 8.70
C GLU A 163 1.77 12.65 7.32
N ALA A 164 2.99 13.18 7.27
CA ALA A 164 3.67 13.52 6.02
C ALA A 164 3.99 12.27 5.17
N GLN A 165 4.45 11.20 5.82
CA GLN A 165 4.83 9.97 5.11
C GLN A 165 3.63 9.19 4.59
N ALA A 166 2.50 9.19 5.29
CA ALA A 166 1.29 8.50 4.88
C ALA A 166 0.73 9.03 3.54
N LEU A 167 0.93 10.33 3.24
CA LEU A 167 0.42 10.96 2.03
C LEU A 167 1.32 10.77 0.81
N ALA A 168 2.63 10.65 0.99
CA ALA A 168 3.57 10.62 -0.12
C ALA A 168 3.33 9.44 -1.10
N PRO A 169 3.09 8.19 -0.65
CA PRO A 169 2.79 7.09 -1.56
C PRO A 169 1.47 7.25 -2.32
N ILE A 170 0.48 7.96 -1.76
CA ILE A 170 -0.84 8.13 -2.38
C ILE A 170 -0.73 8.92 -3.70
N ALA A 171 0.16 9.92 -3.75
CA ALA A 171 0.39 10.75 -4.93
C ALA A 171 1.62 10.32 -5.75
N SER A 172 2.19 9.14 -5.46
CA SER A 172 3.39 8.61 -6.12
C SER A 172 2.97 7.77 -7.33
N ASP A 173 3.37 8.21 -8.53
CA ASP A 173 3.10 7.56 -9.82
C ASP A 173 3.77 6.18 -9.97
N VAL A 174 4.75 5.88 -9.11
CA VAL A 174 5.36 4.55 -9.00
C VAL A 174 4.59 3.67 -8.02
N GLU A 175 4.11 4.22 -6.90
CA GLU A 175 3.56 3.42 -5.79
C GLU A 175 2.05 3.20 -5.91
N LYS A 176 1.25 4.26 -6.06
CA LYS A 176 -0.22 4.16 -5.98
C LYS A 176 -0.97 5.02 -7.00
N ALA A 177 -0.34 5.92 -7.72
CA ALA A 177 -1.03 6.90 -8.57
C ALA A 177 -0.73 6.71 -10.06
N HIS A 178 -1.57 7.30 -10.91
CA HIS A 178 -1.15 7.62 -12.27
C HIS A 178 -0.34 8.93 -12.26
N GLU A 179 0.27 9.28 -13.39
CA GLU A 179 1.04 10.52 -13.51
C GLU A 179 0.15 11.74 -13.24
N ALA A 180 0.73 12.76 -12.59
CA ALA A 180 0.08 14.05 -12.34
C ALA A 180 -1.26 14.02 -11.57
N ILE A 181 -1.58 12.93 -10.84
CA ILE A 181 -2.80 12.87 -10.02
C ILE A 181 -2.92 14.08 -9.09
N THR A 182 -4.11 14.65 -8.97
CA THR A 182 -4.38 15.74 -8.04
C THR A 182 -5.04 15.25 -6.75
N TRP A 183 -4.91 16.04 -5.67
CA TRP A 183 -5.66 15.78 -4.45
C TRP A 183 -7.17 15.84 -4.65
N THR A 184 -7.66 16.67 -5.57
CA THR A 184 -9.10 16.72 -5.88
C THR A 184 -9.59 15.37 -6.39
N GLU A 185 -8.90 14.78 -7.37
CA GLU A 185 -9.25 13.45 -7.91
C GLU A 185 -9.21 12.36 -6.83
N ILE A 186 -8.17 12.35 -5.99
CA ILE A 186 -8.06 11.38 -4.87
C ILE A 186 -9.24 11.51 -3.91
N LEU A 187 -9.62 12.74 -3.56
CA LEU A 187 -10.69 13.01 -2.61
C LEU A 187 -12.07 12.68 -3.17
N ASP A 188 -12.33 13.05 -4.43
CA ASP A 188 -13.59 12.76 -5.11
C ASP A 188 -13.78 11.25 -5.28
N LYS A 189 -12.72 10.54 -5.70
CA LYS A 189 -12.72 9.08 -5.77
C LYS A 189 -13.01 8.45 -4.41
N LEU A 190 -12.32 8.88 -3.36
CA LEU A 190 -12.52 8.32 -2.02
C LEU A 190 -13.92 8.60 -1.48
N ALA A 191 -14.51 9.77 -1.78
CA ALA A 191 -15.87 10.11 -1.39
C ALA A 191 -16.91 9.20 -2.05
N ALA A 192 -16.70 8.81 -3.31
CA ALA A 192 -17.57 7.91 -4.06
C ALA A 192 -17.33 6.41 -3.76
N ALA A 193 -16.14 6.06 -3.24
CA ALA A 193 -15.78 4.68 -2.93
C ALA A 193 -16.61 4.09 -1.78
N ARG A 194 -16.86 2.78 -1.85
CA ARG A 194 -17.49 2.01 -0.78
C ARG A 194 -16.40 1.43 0.15
N PRO A 195 -16.37 1.79 1.44
CA PRO A 195 -15.28 1.38 2.33
C PRO A 195 -15.05 -0.14 2.32
N MET A 196 -13.79 -0.54 2.10
CA MET A 196 -13.33 -1.93 2.12
C MET A 196 -14.04 -2.88 1.15
N THR A 197 -14.68 -2.39 0.06
CA THR A 197 -15.41 -3.28 -0.85
C THR A 197 -14.53 -4.34 -1.54
N LEU A 198 -13.22 -4.08 -1.65
CA LEU A 198 -12.25 -4.97 -2.29
C LEU A 198 -11.66 -6.02 -1.33
N ALA A 199 -11.79 -5.83 -0.03
CA ALA A 199 -11.17 -6.69 0.96
C ALA A 199 -12.16 -7.69 1.56
N THR A 200 -11.63 -8.80 2.05
CA THR A 200 -12.38 -9.85 2.77
C THR A 200 -11.72 -10.17 4.10
N ASN A 201 -12.35 -11.01 4.93
CA ASN A 201 -11.83 -11.42 6.25
C ASN A 201 -11.45 -10.22 7.14
N LEU A 202 -12.33 -9.22 7.20
CA LEU A 202 -12.06 -7.98 7.92
C LEU A 202 -11.85 -8.24 9.42
N PRO A 203 -10.81 -7.65 10.04
CA PRO A 203 -10.68 -7.54 11.48
C PRO A 203 -11.95 -7.06 12.18
N ALA A 204 -12.19 -7.52 13.40
CA ALA A 204 -13.44 -7.25 14.12
C ALA A 204 -13.76 -5.75 14.27
N ASP A 205 -12.74 -4.91 14.46
CA ASP A 205 -12.90 -3.46 14.56
C ASP A 205 -13.30 -2.81 13.23
N MET A 206 -12.73 -3.28 12.11
CA MET A 206 -13.10 -2.84 10.77
C MET A 206 -14.49 -3.34 10.39
N ALA A 207 -14.77 -4.62 10.61
CA ALA A 207 -16.07 -5.24 10.33
C ALA A 207 -17.20 -4.53 11.09
N ALA A 208 -16.98 -4.21 12.37
CA ALA A 208 -17.95 -3.46 13.17
C ALA A 208 -18.17 -2.04 12.63
N ALA A 209 -17.11 -1.35 12.18
CA ALA A 209 -17.22 0.00 11.66
C ALA A 209 -17.93 0.07 10.31
N ILE A 210 -17.82 -0.95 9.47
CA ILE A 210 -18.49 -0.97 8.16
C ILE A 210 -19.84 -1.72 8.15
N ALA A 211 -20.28 -2.28 9.27
CA ALA A 211 -21.46 -3.14 9.35
C ALA A 211 -22.76 -2.46 8.89
N ALA A 212 -22.86 -1.14 9.06
CA ALA A 212 -23.99 -0.33 8.63
C ALA A 212 -23.83 0.25 7.22
N ASN A 213 -22.83 -0.21 6.45
CA ASN A 213 -22.49 0.30 5.13
C ASN A 213 -22.28 1.82 5.05
N PRO A 214 -21.53 2.43 5.99
CA PRO A 214 -21.29 3.85 5.95
C PRO A 214 -20.50 4.23 4.70
N THR A 215 -20.74 5.44 4.21
CA THR A 215 -19.91 6.13 3.24
C THR A 215 -18.61 6.62 3.90
N TYR A 216 -17.60 6.95 3.10
CA TYR A 216 -16.40 7.59 3.64
C TYR A 216 -16.71 8.91 4.37
N PRO A 217 -17.52 9.84 3.85
CA PRO A 217 -17.94 11.03 4.59
C PRO A 217 -18.49 10.73 5.99
N GLU A 218 -19.30 9.68 6.17
CA GLU A 218 -19.80 9.30 7.50
C GLU A 218 -18.70 8.77 8.42
N LEU A 219 -17.74 7.99 7.90
CA LEU A 219 -16.57 7.56 8.67
C LEU A 219 -15.69 8.75 9.07
N PHE A 220 -15.53 9.75 8.20
CA PHE A 220 -14.84 11.01 8.52
C PHE A 220 -15.63 11.82 9.57
N ALA A 221 -16.96 11.86 9.50
CA ALA A 221 -17.79 12.51 10.50
C ALA A 221 -17.62 11.86 11.88
N ALA A 222 -17.58 10.54 11.95
CA ALA A 222 -17.30 9.83 13.20
C ALA A 222 -15.89 10.14 13.75
N ALA A 223 -14.89 10.33 12.89
CA ALA A 223 -13.50 10.57 13.28
C ALA A 223 -13.15 12.03 13.61
N PHE A 224 -13.77 12.99 12.93
CA PHE A 224 -13.40 14.41 12.94
C PHE A 224 -14.55 15.36 13.28
N GLY A 225 -15.78 14.86 13.39
CA GLY A 225 -16.97 15.64 13.75
C GLY A 225 -17.79 16.17 12.58
N ASP A 226 -17.29 16.03 11.34
CA ASP A 226 -18.00 16.37 10.11
C ASP A 226 -17.49 15.52 8.93
N GLY A 227 -18.25 15.45 7.84
CA GLY A 227 -17.96 14.56 6.72
C GLY A 227 -16.90 15.03 5.72
N ALA A 228 -16.19 16.13 5.98
CA ALA A 228 -15.19 16.62 5.04
C ALA A 228 -13.99 15.68 4.95
N ILE A 229 -13.68 15.24 3.73
CA ILE A 229 -12.49 14.46 3.41
C ILE A 229 -11.41 15.43 2.92
N THR A 230 -10.25 15.41 3.57
CA THR A 230 -9.09 16.23 3.17
C THR A 230 -7.82 15.40 3.25
N ALA A 231 -6.79 15.79 2.49
CA ALA A 231 -5.46 15.18 2.54
C ALA A 231 -4.92 15.17 3.98
N ALA A 232 -5.08 16.29 4.69
CA ALA A 232 -4.72 16.41 6.10
C ALA A 232 -5.41 15.36 6.98
N ARG A 233 -6.72 15.16 6.82
CA ARG A 233 -7.49 14.19 7.63
C ARG A 233 -7.18 12.75 7.28
N ILE A 234 -6.88 12.44 6.01
CA ILE A 234 -6.37 11.12 5.60
C ILE A 234 -5.04 10.85 6.32
N GLY A 235 -4.09 11.79 6.27
CA GLY A 235 -2.80 11.67 6.94
C GLY A 235 -2.94 11.53 8.45
N PHE A 236 -3.84 12.29 9.07
CA PHE A 236 -4.13 12.21 10.50
C PHE A 236 -4.71 10.84 10.91
N ALA A 237 -5.66 10.31 10.14
CA ALA A 237 -6.27 9.02 10.40
C ALA A 237 -5.24 7.88 10.28
N ILE A 238 -4.53 7.78 9.15
CA ILE A 238 -3.52 6.73 8.92
C ILE A 238 -2.44 6.77 10.01
N ALA A 239 -1.88 7.95 10.29
CA ALA A 239 -0.85 8.11 11.31
C ALA A 239 -1.35 7.81 12.73
N THR A 240 -2.65 7.95 13.00
CA THR A 240 -3.26 7.55 14.28
C THR A 240 -3.28 6.03 14.41
N TYR A 241 -3.65 5.31 13.34
CA TYR A 241 -3.58 3.85 13.31
C TYR A 241 -2.14 3.35 13.45
N GLU A 242 -1.19 3.90 12.70
CA GLU A 242 0.23 3.49 12.76
C GLU A 242 0.83 3.66 14.17
N ARG A 243 0.42 4.69 14.91
CA ARG A 243 0.81 4.89 16.32
C ARG A 243 0.32 3.78 17.26
N THR A 244 -0.68 3.00 16.86
CA THR A 244 -1.17 1.86 17.64
C THR A 244 -0.39 0.57 17.40
N LEU A 245 0.46 0.52 16.36
CA LEU A 245 1.28 -0.63 16.00
C LEU A 245 2.52 -0.76 16.92
N LEU A 246 2.29 -0.91 18.23
CA LEU A 246 3.32 -0.94 19.28
C LEU A 246 3.73 -2.37 19.67
N PRO A 247 4.93 -2.85 19.27
CA PRO A 247 5.42 -4.19 19.58
C PRO A 247 6.18 -4.23 20.92
N ASN A 248 5.44 -4.15 22.03
CA ASN A 248 5.95 -4.08 23.40
C ASN A 248 5.90 -5.40 24.20
N GLN A 249 5.70 -6.55 23.54
CA GLN A 249 5.58 -7.87 24.20
C GLN A 249 6.62 -8.87 23.69
N THR A 250 7.84 -8.42 23.39
CA THR A 250 8.94 -9.31 23.02
C THR A 250 9.47 -10.09 24.24
N PRO A 251 10.15 -11.23 24.05
CA PRO A 251 10.90 -11.89 25.13
C PRO A 251 11.89 -10.96 25.85
N TRP A 252 12.53 -10.04 25.10
CA TRP A 252 13.39 -9.01 25.68
C TRP A 252 12.63 -8.03 26.58
N ASP A 253 11.44 -7.58 26.18
CA ASP A 253 10.59 -6.68 27.01
C ASP A 253 10.23 -7.36 28.35
N SER A 254 9.88 -8.65 28.31
CA SER A 254 9.61 -9.45 29.52
C SER A 254 10.86 -9.63 30.39
N PHE A 255 12.03 -9.84 29.77
CA PHE A 255 13.30 -9.96 30.47
C PHE A 255 13.70 -8.68 31.22
N ILE A 256 13.62 -7.51 30.56
CA ILE A 256 13.94 -6.24 31.21
C ILE A 256 12.90 -5.83 32.27
N ALA A 257 11.66 -6.33 32.16
CA ALA A 257 10.63 -6.17 33.19
C ALA A 257 10.84 -7.07 34.42
N GLY A 258 11.94 -7.83 34.48
CA GLY A 258 12.33 -8.62 35.65
C GLY A 258 12.01 -10.11 35.56
N ASN A 259 11.65 -10.63 34.38
CA ASN A 259 11.48 -12.07 34.16
C ASN A 259 12.74 -12.69 33.51
N PRO A 260 13.73 -13.17 34.29
CA PRO A 260 14.98 -13.70 33.72
C PRO A 260 14.79 -14.94 32.85
N GLY A 261 13.68 -15.67 33.02
CA GLY A 261 13.35 -16.85 32.20
C GLY A 261 12.73 -16.53 30.85
N ALA A 262 12.48 -15.25 30.53
CA ALA A 262 11.92 -14.85 29.25
C ALA A 262 12.89 -15.01 28.07
N LEU A 263 14.19 -14.84 28.31
CA LEU A 263 15.24 -15.14 27.34
C LEU A 263 15.86 -16.50 27.63
N THR A 264 16.15 -17.27 26.58
CA THR A 264 16.97 -18.48 26.72
C THR A 264 18.40 -18.12 27.15
N PRO A 265 19.22 -19.07 27.65
CA PRO A 265 20.63 -18.81 27.95
C PRO A 265 21.41 -18.28 26.74
N GLY A 266 21.12 -18.80 25.54
CA GLY A 266 21.70 -18.34 24.28
C GLY A 266 21.30 -16.90 23.95
N GLN A 267 20.02 -16.55 24.09
CA GLN A 267 19.55 -15.18 23.87
C GLN A 267 20.12 -14.20 24.91
N THR A 268 20.29 -14.63 26.15
CA THR A 268 20.93 -13.83 27.21
C THR A 268 22.40 -13.56 26.86
N GLN A 269 23.13 -14.58 26.37
CA GLN A 269 24.48 -14.39 25.86
C GLN A 269 24.52 -13.42 24.67
N GLY A 270 23.58 -13.54 23.74
CA GLY A 270 23.46 -12.66 22.58
C GLY A 270 23.16 -11.21 22.97
N TRP A 271 22.24 -11.00 23.90
CA TRP A 271 21.92 -9.69 24.48
C TRP A 271 23.12 -9.07 25.18
N ASN A 272 23.80 -9.83 26.03
CA ASN A 272 25.02 -9.40 26.74
C ASN A 272 26.12 -8.99 25.75
N PHE A 273 26.29 -9.71 24.65
CA PHE A 273 27.21 -9.27 23.60
C PHE A 273 26.72 -7.98 22.93
N PHE A 274 25.45 -7.92 22.51
CA PHE A 274 24.88 -6.79 21.79
C PHE A 274 25.07 -5.47 22.57
N GLN A 275 24.68 -5.43 23.84
CA GLN A 275 24.76 -4.22 24.67
C GLN A 275 26.21 -3.76 24.94
N ASN A 276 27.17 -4.68 24.86
CA ASN A 276 28.60 -4.40 25.05
C ASN A 276 29.36 -4.28 23.72
N SER A 277 28.65 -4.28 22.59
CA SER A 277 29.23 -4.17 21.25
C SER A 277 28.96 -2.78 20.65
N PRO A 278 29.76 -2.35 19.64
CA PRO A 278 29.50 -1.12 18.90
C PRO A 278 28.11 -1.06 18.23
N CYS A 279 27.44 -2.20 18.02
CA CYS A 279 26.08 -2.25 17.48
C CYS A 279 25.11 -1.36 18.27
N SER A 280 25.25 -1.32 19.60
CA SER A 280 24.38 -0.56 20.52
C SER A 280 24.50 0.97 20.36
N ILE A 281 25.58 1.47 19.76
CA ILE A 281 25.79 2.91 19.52
C ILE A 281 24.74 3.44 18.52
N CYS A 282 24.43 2.66 17.49
CA CYS A 282 23.43 3.00 16.48
C CYS A 282 22.07 2.38 16.81
N HIS A 283 22.05 1.12 17.23
CA HIS A 283 20.83 0.37 17.56
C HIS A 283 20.55 0.42 19.07
N ALA A 284 20.38 1.63 19.59
CA ALA A 284 20.20 1.88 21.02
C ALA A 284 18.85 1.32 21.54
N PRO A 285 18.83 0.51 22.62
CA PRO A 285 17.60 0.12 23.32
C PRO A 285 16.90 1.33 23.98
N PRO A 286 15.58 1.28 24.25
CA PRO A 286 14.67 0.15 24.04
C PRO A 286 14.10 0.03 22.62
N GLN A 287 14.23 1.04 21.76
CA GLN A 287 13.72 0.99 20.38
C GLN A 287 14.64 0.21 19.43
N PHE A 288 15.87 -0.10 19.85
CA PHE A 288 16.92 -0.70 19.01
C PHE A 288 17.23 0.14 17.76
N THR A 289 17.12 1.46 17.92
CA THR A 289 17.52 2.48 16.95
C THR A 289 17.66 3.80 17.70
N ASN A 290 18.61 4.62 17.29
CA ASN A 290 18.71 6.03 17.72
C ASN A 290 18.12 7.00 16.67
N ASN A 291 17.51 6.49 15.59
CA ASN A 291 16.95 7.24 14.47
C ASN A 291 17.93 8.22 13.78
N THR A 292 19.24 8.07 13.99
CA THR A 292 20.26 8.85 13.28
C THR A 292 20.47 8.33 11.86
N PHE A 293 21.26 9.05 11.06
CA PHE A 293 21.59 8.69 9.69
C PHE A 293 23.06 8.31 9.58
N ARG A 294 23.34 7.15 8.99
CA ARG A 294 24.68 6.55 8.93
C ARG A 294 24.94 6.01 7.54
N ASN A 295 26.19 6.10 7.08
CA ASN A 295 26.63 5.42 5.85
C ASN A 295 27.45 4.20 6.25
N ILE A 296 26.94 3.01 5.95
CA ILE A 296 27.59 1.73 6.27
C ILE A 296 28.51 1.22 5.16
N GLY A 297 28.68 1.98 4.07
CA GLY A 297 29.51 1.59 2.92
C GLY A 297 28.87 0.49 2.04
N LEU A 298 27.53 0.45 1.97
CA LEU A 298 26.79 -0.59 1.25
C LEU A 298 26.81 -0.41 -0.28
N ARG A 299 26.75 0.85 -0.74
CA ARG A 299 26.59 1.23 -2.14
C ARG A 299 27.45 2.45 -2.48
N PRO A 300 27.89 2.63 -3.75
CA PRO A 300 28.42 3.89 -4.22
C PRO A 300 27.40 5.02 -4.04
N ILE A 301 27.87 6.20 -3.64
CA ILE A 301 27.01 7.39 -3.50
C ILE A 301 26.37 7.81 -4.82
N ALA A 302 27.02 7.52 -5.96
CA ALA A 302 26.47 7.79 -7.27
C ALA A 302 25.18 6.99 -7.56
N GLU A 303 25.04 5.78 -6.98
CA GLU A 303 23.87 4.92 -7.14
C GLU A 303 22.71 5.35 -6.23
N ASP A 304 23.01 5.66 -4.97
CA ASP A 304 22.03 6.20 -4.03
C ASP A 304 22.72 7.15 -3.04
N ASN A 305 22.51 8.46 -3.23
CA ASN A 305 23.10 9.50 -2.38
C ASN A 305 22.36 9.67 -1.03
N GLY A 306 21.29 8.90 -0.79
CA GLY A 306 20.58 8.81 0.48
C GLY A 306 20.07 10.16 0.97
N ARG A 307 20.39 10.48 2.23
CA ARG A 307 19.98 11.72 2.89
C ARG A 307 20.46 13.01 2.20
N GLN A 308 21.52 12.97 1.39
CA GLN A 308 21.96 14.17 0.66
C GLN A 308 20.86 14.69 -0.29
N ALA A 309 20.06 13.82 -0.91
CA ALA A 309 18.95 14.25 -1.77
C ALA A 309 17.91 15.10 -1.02
N VAL A 310 17.82 14.95 0.30
CA VAL A 310 16.87 15.68 1.16
C VAL A 310 17.49 16.97 1.68
N THR A 311 18.75 16.89 2.14
CA THR A 311 19.40 17.98 2.88
C THR A 311 20.24 18.91 2.00
N ASN A 312 20.58 18.47 0.79
CA ASN A 312 21.60 19.08 -0.08
C ASN A 312 22.99 19.23 0.57
N ASN A 313 23.23 18.60 1.72
CA ASN A 313 24.50 18.68 2.43
C ASN A 313 25.44 17.54 1.97
N PRO A 314 26.61 17.84 1.37
CA PRO A 314 27.57 16.82 0.97
C PRO A 314 28.07 15.92 2.12
N ALA A 315 27.97 16.35 3.38
CA ALA A 315 28.31 15.53 4.53
C ALA A 315 27.29 14.41 4.81
N ASP A 316 26.09 14.49 4.24
CA ASP A 316 25.02 13.48 4.41
C ASP A 316 24.94 12.46 3.27
N ARG A 317 25.88 12.50 2.33
CA ARG A 317 25.90 11.61 1.16
C ARG A 317 26.02 10.14 1.53
N GLY A 318 25.14 9.30 0.97
CA GLY A 318 25.09 7.87 1.25
C GLY A 318 24.65 7.51 2.68
N ARG A 319 24.17 8.48 3.47
CA ARG A 319 23.64 8.20 4.81
C ARG A 319 22.17 7.80 4.74
N PHE A 320 21.83 6.77 5.51
CA PHE A 320 20.47 6.27 5.65
C PHE A 320 20.09 6.15 7.12
N LYS A 321 18.80 6.27 7.39
CA LYS A 321 18.23 6.14 8.74
C LYS A 321 18.58 4.77 9.31
N VAL A 322 19.06 4.75 10.55
CA VAL A 322 19.28 3.50 11.28
C VAL A 322 17.92 2.85 11.56
N PRO A 323 17.61 1.67 10.99
CA PRO A 323 16.33 1.00 11.23
C PRO A 323 16.28 0.41 12.64
N THR A 324 15.08 0.18 13.16
CA THR A 324 14.90 -0.59 14.40
C THR A 324 15.32 -2.05 14.19
N LEU A 325 15.84 -2.69 15.23
CA LEU A 325 16.01 -4.15 15.25
C LEU A 325 14.84 -4.89 15.90
N ARG A 326 13.80 -4.19 16.40
CA ARG A 326 12.58 -4.87 16.85
C ARG A 326 11.95 -5.60 15.68
N ASN A 327 11.54 -6.84 15.91
CA ASN A 327 10.99 -7.74 14.91
C ASN A 327 11.90 -8.02 13.70
N VAL A 328 13.20 -7.71 13.77
CA VAL A 328 14.13 -7.88 12.64
C VAL A 328 14.20 -9.32 12.14
N GLY A 329 13.95 -10.30 13.02
CA GLY A 329 13.85 -11.72 12.68
C GLY A 329 12.69 -12.12 11.77
N LEU A 330 11.71 -11.23 11.53
CA LEU A 330 10.60 -11.47 10.60
C LEU A 330 10.91 -10.99 9.18
N LYS A 331 12.00 -10.24 8.98
CA LYS A 331 12.37 -9.71 7.66
C LYS A 331 13.01 -10.78 6.80
N ASN A 332 12.72 -10.73 5.50
CA ASN A 332 13.28 -11.61 4.48
C ASN A 332 14.38 -10.94 3.64
N ARG A 333 14.52 -9.61 3.72
CA ARG A 333 15.51 -8.80 2.99
C ARG A 333 15.99 -7.67 3.88
N PHE A 334 17.25 -7.29 3.76
CA PHE A 334 17.89 -6.32 4.63
C PHE A 334 18.57 -5.18 3.85
N MET A 335 18.76 -4.08 4.57
CA MET A 335 19.29 -2.80 4.06
C MET A 335 18.31 -2.08 3.12
N HIS A 336 18.66 -0.86 2.67
CA HIS A 336 17.80 -0.07 1.79
C HIS A 336 17.66 -0.67 0.38
N THR A 337 18.60 -1.51 -0.05
CA THR A 337 18.58 -2.20 -1.35
C THR A 337 17.96 -3.59 -1.30
N GLY A 338 17.76 -4.16 -0.11
CA GLY A 338 17.31 -5.55 0.04
C GLY A 338 18.33 -6.62 -0.34
N GLN A 339 19.56 -6.27 -0.73
CA GLN A 339 20.50 -7.23 -1.34
C GLN A 339 20.97 -8.37 -0.41
N LEU A 340 20.77 -8.23 0.91
CA LEU A 340 21.17 -9.24 1.89
C LEU A 340 19.96 -10.12 2.25
N PRO A 341 20.06 -11.45 2.15
CA PRO A 341 18.91 -12.36 2.31
C PRO A 341 18.61 -12.77 3.75
N ASP A 342 19.57 -12.66 4.67
CA ASP A 342 19.42 -13.13 6.06
C ASP A 342 20.37 -12.40 7.04
N LEU A 343 20.17 -12.63 8.34
CA LEU A 343 21.00 -12.04 9.40
C LEU A 343 22.45 -12.54 9.38
N ASN A 344 22.74 -13.73 8.85
CA ASN A 344 24.13 -14.18 8.70
C ASN A 344 24.85 -13.31 7.66
N ALA A 345 24.21 -13.05 6.52
CA ALA A 345 24.71 -12.15 5.49
C ALA A 345 24.88 -10.72 6.03
N VAL A 346 23.94 -10.22 6.86
CA VAL A 346 24.06 -8.92 7.54
C VAL A 346 25.28 -8.86 8.45
N ILE A 347 25.47 -9.86 9.32
CA ILE A 347 26.63 -9.89 10.23
C ILE A 347 27.94 -10.07 9.44
N ASN A 348 27.92 -10.85 8.36
CA ASN A 348 29.07 -10.99 7.47
C ASN A 348 29.39 -9.66 6.82
N PHE A 349 28.40 -8.91 6.34
CA PHE A 349 28.60 -7.60 5.75
C PHE A 349 29.26 -6.63 6.75
N TYR A 350 28.76 -6.55 7.98
CA TYR A 350 29.37 -5.67 8.99
C TYR A 350 30.80 -6.08 9.38
N GLY A 351 31.12 -7.38 9.37
CA GLY A 351 32.46 -7.90 9.69
C GLY A 351 33.45 -7.92 8.52
N ALA A 352 32.98 -8.11 7.28
CA ALA A 352 33.78 -8.24 6.07
C ALA A 352 33.86 -6.93 5.25
N GLY A 353 32.91 -6.02 5.43
CA GLY A 353 32.57 -4.93 4.50
C GLY A 353 33.23 -3.57 4.76
N ALA A 354 34.37 -3.54 5.44
CA ALA A 354 35.26 -2.36 5.40
C ALA A 354 35.85 -2.07 4.00
N ALA A 355 35.52 -2.87 2.97
CA ALA A 355 36.27 -2.91 1.71
C ALA A 355 35.54 -2.41 0.46
N GLN A 356 34.20 -2.27 0.43
CA GLN A 356 33.52 -2.01 -0.85
C GLN A 356 33.44 -0.52 -1.22
N PHE A 357 32.83 0.34 -0.37
CA PHE A 357 32.64 1.76 -0.72
C PHE A 357 33.00 2.68 0.47
N PRO A 358 34.23 3.24 0.50
CA PRO A 358 34.71 4.01 1.66
C PRO A 358 34.24 5.48 1.72
N ASP A 359 33.72 6.02 0.62
CA ASP A 359 33.33 7.44 0.58
C ASP A 359 32.20 7.75 1.58
N ASN A 360 32.41 8.79 2.39
CA ASN A 360 31.58 9.24 3.51
C ASN A 360 31.14 8.14 4.50
N ARG A 361 31.88 7.03 4.58
CA ARG A 361 31.54 5.92 5.48
C ARG A 361 31.70 6.32 6.94
N ASP A 362 30.79 5.83 7.79
CA ASP A 362 30.88 6.06 9.23
C ASP A 362 32.17 5.42 9.81
N PRO A 363 32.97 6.17 10.59
CA PRO A 363 34.22 5.66 11.18
C PRO A 363 34.06 4.46 12.11
N ILE A 364 32.85 4.17 12.59
CA ILE A 364 32.56 2.98 13.41
C ILE A 364 32.69 1.67 12.61
N MET A 365 32.69 1.73 11.28
CA MET A 365 32.75 0.55 10.40
C MET A 365 34.20 0.15 10.09
N PRO A 366 34.55 -1.16 10.08
CA PRO A 366 33.68 -2.32 10.23
C PRO A 366 33.36 -2.67 11.69
N VAL A 367 32.27 -3.41 11.91
CA VAL A 367 31.91 -3.95 13.23
C VAL A 367 31.88 -5.49 13.14
N GLY A 368 32.93 -6.12 13.66
CA GLY A 368 33.07 -7.57 13.67
C GLY A 368 32.30 -8.24 14.81
N VAL A 369 31.71 -9.41 14.52
CA VAL A 369 31.12 -10.30 15.53
C VAL A 369 31.98 -11.56 15.64
N PRO A 370 32.55 -11.87 16.83
CA PRO A 370 33.36 -13.08 17.00
C PRO A 370 32.58 -14.36 16.65
N PRO A 371 33.17 -15.34 15.95
CA PRO A 371 32.46 -16.56 15.55
C PRO A 371 31.75 -17.30 16.71
N PRO A 372 32.33 -17.45 17.92
CA PRO A 372 31.67 -18.19 19.01
C PRO A 372 30.38 -17.55 19.53
N VAL A 373 30.23 -16.22 19.44
CA VAL A 373 29.05 -15.50 19.98
C VAL A 373 27.98 -15.24 18.92
N ARG A 374 28.32 -15.46 17.64
CA ARG A 374 27.44 -15.19 16.50
C ARG A 374 26.09 -15.91 16.56
N PRO A 375 26.00 -17.22 16.87
CA PRO A 375 24.70 -17.90 16.94
C PRO A 375 23.80 -17.31 18.03
N ALA A 376 24.38 -16.99 19.19
CA ALA A 376 23.67 -16.38 20.31
C ALA A 376 23.13 -14.98 19.96
N LEU A 377 23.93 -14.16 19.27
CA LEU A 377 23.48 -12.85 18.78
C LEU A 377 22.34 -12.99 17.76
N ILE A 378 22.45 -13.91 16.80
CA ILE A 378 21.40 -14.12 15.79
C ILE A 378 20.11 -14.60 16.45
N ASP A 379 20.18 -15.53 17.42
CA ASP A 379 18.99 -15.99 18.16
C ASP A 379 18.34 -14.85 18.94
N PHE A 380 19.14 -14.02 19.63
CA PHE A 380 18.64 -12.82 20.29
C PHE A 380 17.92 -11.86 19.32
N LEU A 381 18.53 -11.51 18.19
CA LEU A 381 17.91 -10.63 17.19
C LEU A 381 16.65 -11.26 16.56
N SER A 382 16.70 -12.57 16.29
CA SER A 382 15.63 -13.26 15.56
C SER A 382 14.40 -13.52 16.40
N ASN A 383 14.61 -13.87 17.67
CA ASN A 383 13.60 -14.43 18.56
C ASN A 383 13.47 -13.61 19.85
N GLY A 384 14.56 -13.10 20.40
CA GLY A 384 14.53 -12.24 21.59
C GLY A 384 13.81 -10.90 21.35
N LEU A 385 13.88 -10.37 20.13
CA LEU A 385 13.26 -9.10 19.72
C LEU A 385 11.95 -9.27 18.93
N ARG A 386 11.42 -10.48 18.83
CA ARG A 386 10.19 -10.78 18.07
C ARG A 386 8.98 -10.70 18.98
N ASP A 387 8.04 -9.81 18.66
CA ASP A 387 6.75 -9.74 19.34
C ASP A 387 5.83 -10.84 18.77
N PRO A 388 5.30 -11.76 19.61
CA PRO A 388 4.44 -12.84 19.14
C PRO A 388 3.19 -12.35 18.40
N ARG A 389 2.66 -11.16 18.73
CA ARG A 389 1.47 -10.61 18.09
C ARG A 389 1.76 -10.10 16.68
N VAL A 390 2.94 -9.53 16.46
CA VAL A 390 3.40 -9.13 15.12
C VAL A 390 3.56 -10.36 14.24
N ALA A 391 4.22 -11.40 14.75
CA ALA A 391 4.43 -12.65 14.03
C ALA A 391 3.11 -13.38 13.71
N ALA A 392 2.18 -13.39 14.67
CA ALA A 392 0.87 -14.02 14.52
C ALA A 392 -0.18 -13.12 13.82
N GLN A 393 0.15 -11.86 13.53
CA GLN A 393 -0.77 -10.86 12.99
C GLN A 393 -2.07 -10.77 13.81
N THR A 394 -1.92 -10.70 15.15
CA THR A 394 -3.04 -10.48 16.06
C THR A 394 -3.12 -9.01 16.49
N PHE A 395 -4.30 -8.58 16.95
CA PHE A 395 -4.54 -7.19 17.32
C PHE A 395 -3.41 -6.58 18.17
N PRO A 396 -2.91 -5.37 17.83
CA PRO A 396 -3.38 -4.45 16.79
C PRO A 396 -2.75 -4.66 15.39
N PHE A 397 -2.05 -5.78 15.17
CA PHE A 397 -1.36 -6.12 13.92
C PHE A 397 -2.18 -7.03 13.00
N ASP A 398 -3.44 -7.23 13.33
CA ASP A 398 -4.41 -7.96 12.52
C ASP A 398 -4.81 -7.16 11.27
N ARG A 399 -5.12 -7.88 10.20
CA ARG A 399 -5.34 -7.29 8.87
C ARG A 399 -6.43 -8.03 8.10
N PRO A 400 -7.06 -7.38 7.11
CA PRO A 400 -7.91 -8.07 6.16
C PRO A 400 -7.09 -8.83 5.11
N THR A 401 -7.78 -9.63 4.30
CA THR A 401 -7.26 -10.17 3.03
C THR A 401 -7.57 -9.18 1.90
N LEU A 402 -6.55 -8.72 1.17
CA LEU A 402 -6.70 -7.78 0.06
C LEU A 402 -7.21 -8.46 -1.23
N HIS A 403 -7.78 -7.71 -2.17
CA HIS A 403 -8.24 -8.25 -3.46
C HIS A 403 -7.08 -8.86 -4.24
N THR A 404 -5.92 -8.21 -4.20
CA THR A 404 -4.70 -8.71 -4.84
C THR A 404 -4.15 -10.01 -4.24
N GLU A 405 -4.69 -10.47 -3.10
CA GLU A 405 -4.41 -11.79 -2.50
C GLU A 405 -5.46 -12.86 -2.87
N LEU A 406 -6.56 -12.47 -3.52
CA LEU A 406 -7.64 -13.36 -3.95
C LEU A 406 -7.40 -13.91 -5.37
N PRO A 407 -8.17 -14.92 -5.82
CA PRO A 407 -8.14 -15.36 -7.22
C PRO A 407 -8.36 -14.19 -8.18
N ALA A 408 -7.63 -14.19 -9.29
CA ALA A 408 -7.67 -13.09 -10.26
C ALA A 408 -9.09 -12.86 -10.80
N ASN A 409 -9.55 -11.62 -10.70
CA ASN A 409 -10.75 -11.12 -11.32
C ASN A 409 -10.45 -9.68 -11.80
N PRO A 410 -10.32 -9.46 -13.12
CA PRO A 410 -10.71 -10.35 -14.22
C PRO A 410 -9.81 -11.59 -14.42
N LEU A 411 -10.39 -12.70 -14.89
CA LEU A 411 -9.70 -13.96 -15.19
C LEU A 411 -9.42 -14.09 -16.70
N LEU A 412 -8.18 -14.37 -17.09
CA LEU A 412 -7.81 -14.52 -18.51
C LEU A 412 -7.90 -15.99 -18.98
N THR A 413 -8.59 -16.26 -20.11
CA THR A 413 -8.63 -17.59 -20.77
C THR A 413 -7.27 -18.01 -21.31
N ALA A 414 -7.07 -19.24 -21.81
CA ALA A 414 -5.72 -19.72 -22.15
C ALA A 414 -5.07 -19.04 -23.37
N ASN A 415 -5.83 -18.76 -24.45
CA ASN A 415 -5.26 -18.47 -25.76
C ASN A 415 -5.77 -17.16 -26.39
N GLY A 416 -4.91 -16.51 -27.16
CA GLY A 416 -5.24 -15.45 -28.12
C GLY A 416 -4.81 -15.85 -29.55
N SER A 417 -4.90 -14.93 -30.51
CA SER A 417 -4.46 -15.16 -31.89
C SER A 417 -3.39 -14.16 -32.33
N ALA A 418 -2.32 -14.68 -32.93
CA ALA A 418 -1.18 -13.89 -33.36
C ALA A 418 -1.47 -13.05 -34.62
N GLY A 419 -0.78 -11.92 -34.73
CA GLY A 419 -0.74 -11.08 -35.92
C GLY A 419 0.67 -10.96 -36.51
N SER A 420 1.01 -9.75 -36.93
CA SER A 420 2.31 -9.35 -37.46
C SER A 420 3.45 -9.78 -36.54
N GLY A 421 4.49 -10.36 -37.13
CA GLY A 421 5.63 -10.92 -36.40
C GLY A 421 5.34 -12.19 -35.60
N GLY A 422 4.15 -12.80 -35.76
CA GLY A 422 3.74 -13.96 -34.97
C GLY A 422 3.46 -13.62 -33.51
N ILE A 423 3.23 -12.34 -33.20
CA ILE A 423 3.04 -11.86 -31.83
C ILE A 423 1.56 -11.94 -31.46
N VAL A 424 1.27 -12.55 -30.32
CA VAL A 424 -0.05 -12.51 -29.69
C VAL A 424 -0.11 -11.25 -28.79
N PRO A 425 -1.06 -10.34 -29.02
CA PRO A 425 -1.26 -9.18 -28.16
C PRO A 425 -1.68 -9.64 -26.75
N VAL A 426 -1.29 -8.88 -25.73
CA VAL A 426 -1.47 -9.23 -24.31
C VAL A 426 -2.57 -8.35 -23.71
N MET A 427 -3.55 -8.97 -23.06
CA MET A 427 -4.57 -8.28 -22.28
C MET A 427 -3.98 -7.79 -20.96
N ILE A 428 -4.19 -6.52 -20.62
CA ILE A 428 -3.95 -5.95 -19.30
C ILE A 428 -5.31 -5.82 -18.61
N ALA A 429 -5.56 -6.65 -17.60
CA ALA A 429 -6.83 -6.67 -16.87
C ALA A 429 -6.54 -6.86 -15.38
N VAL A 430 -6.02 -5.80 -14.75
CA VAL A 430 -5.60 -5.81 -13.33
C VAL A 430 -6.55 -5.03 -12.43
N VAL A 431 -7.32 -4.10 -12.98
CA VAL A 431 -8.27 -3.29 -12.23
C VAL A 431 -9.48 -4.15 -11.85
N PRO A 432 -9.88 -4.21 -10.56
CA PRO A 432 -11.02 -5.01 -10.12
C PRO A 432 -12.34 -4.52 -10.73
N PRO A 433 -13.19 -5.43 -11.24
CA PRO A 433 -14.50 -5.08 -11.78
C PRO A 433 -15.57 -4.96 -10.68
N ASN A 434 -15.26 -4.28 -9.58
CA ASN A 434 -16.25 -4.06 -8.53
C ASN A 434 -17.33 -3.07 -9.00
N VAL A 435 -18.58 -3.30 -8.59
CA VAL A 435 -19.71 -2.41 -8.86
C VAL A 435 -19.42 -1.01 -8.30
N GLY A 436 -19.69 0.02 -9.12
CA GLY A 436 -19.39 1.43 -8.81
C GLY A 436 -17.94 1.86 -9.05
N ASN A 437 -17.10 1.03 -9.69
CA ASN A 437 -15.72 1.41 -10.00
C ASN A 437 -15.66 2.36 -11.21
N SER A 438 -15.51 3.67 -10.96
CA SER A 438 -15.34 4.69 -12.00
C SER A 438 -14.07 4.51 -12.83
N ASP A 439 -13.04 3.87 -12.27
CA ASP A 439 -11.71 3.77 -12.87
C ASP A 439 -11.48 2.42 -13.55
N PHE A 440 -12.54 1.61 -13.69
CA PHE A 440 -12.42 0.32 -14.34
C PHE A 440 -11.98 0.50 -15.80
N LYS A 441 -10.89 -0.20 -16.16
CA LYS A 441 -10.30 -0.17 -17.49
C LYS A 441 -9.61 -1.49 -17.80
N ILE A 442 -9.50 -1.79 -19.09
CA ILE A 442 -8.65 -2.85 -19.62
C ILE A 442 -7.68 -2.26 -20.64
N GLY A 443 -6.50 -2.85 -20.76
CA GLY A 443 -5.48 -2.45 -21.71
C GLY A 443 -5.10 -3.57 -22.65
N VAL A 444 -4.34 -3.20 -23.68
CA VAL A 444 -3.65 -4.11 -24.58
C VAL A 444 -2.20 -3.70 -24.71
N ASP A 445 -1.30 -4.70 -24.76
CA ASP A 445 0.11 -4.54 -25.10
C ASP A 445 0.48 -5.51 -26.24
N ARG A 446 1.66 -5.31 -26.83
CA ARG A 446 2.27 -6.17 -27.85
C ARG A 446 1.41 -6.35 -29.10
N ALA A 447 0.53 -5.39 -29.37
CA ALA A 447 -0.26 -5.36 -30.59
C ALA A 447 0.53 -4.72 -31.75
N LEU A 448 -0.12 -4.58 -32.91
CA LEU A 448 0.40 -3.79 -34.03
C LEU A 448 0.22 -2.30 -33.73
N GLY A 449 1.33 -1.56 -33.55
CA GLY A 449 1.28 -0.13 -33.24
C GLY A 449 0.77 0.70 -34.42
N GLY A 450 -0.11 1.67 -34.13
CA GLY A 450 -0.80 2.50 -35.12
C GLY A 450 -2.00 1.82 -35.78
N ALA A 451 -2.30 0.55 -35.44
CA ALA A 451 -3.49 -0.13 -35.94
C ALA A 451 -4.76 0.33 -35.22
N ASN A 452 -5.90 0.20 -35.89
CA ASN A 452 -7.18 0.27 -35.20
C ASN A 452 -7.38 -1.02 -34.39
N ALA A 453 -7.91 -0.85 -33.19
CA ALA A 453 -8.31 -1.93 -32.32
C ALA A 453 -9.75 -1.73 -31.85
N PHE A 454 -10.37 -2.85 -31.48
CA PHE A 454 -11.74 -2.90 -31.02
C PHE A 454 -11.81 -3.76 -29.76
N VAL A 455 -12.66 -3.37 -28.82
CA VAL A 455 -13.01 -4.20 -27.66
C VAL A 455 -14.32 -4.90 -27.94
N LEU A 456 -14.27 -6.23 -27.99
CA LEU A 456 -15.43 -7.11 -28.11
C LEU A 456 -15.96 -7.40 -26.71
N ILE A 457 -17.24 -7.12 -26.46
CA ILE A 457 -17.91 -7.34 -25.17
C ILE A 457 -19.06 -8.32 -25.37
N SER A 458 -19.17 -9.33 -24.51
CA SER A 458 -20.24 -10.33 -24.56
C SER A 458 -20.66 -10.79 -23.17
N SER A 459 -21.95 -11.10 -23.00
CA SER A 459 -22.46 -11.87 -21.85
C SER A 459 -22.32 -13.39 -22.06
N ASN A 460 -21.99 -13.82 -23.28
CA ASN A 460 -21.79 -15.23 -23.60
C ASN A 460 -20.30 -15.61 -23.59
N PRO A 461 -19.96 -16.83 -23.15
CA PRO A 461 -18.58 -17.29 -23.17
C PRO A 461 -18.03 -17.39 -24.60
N PRO A 462 -16.69 -17.28 -24.78
CA PRO A 462 -16.08 -17.37 -26.10
C PRO A 462 -16.23 -18.77 -26.71
N VAL A 463 -16.43 -18.83 -28.02
CA VAL A 463 -16.40 -20.08 -28.80
C VAL A 463 -15.03 -20.20 -29.44
N ASN A 464 -14.30 -21.27 -29.15
CA ASN A 464 -12.92 -21.49 -29.65
C ASN A 464 -11.97 -20.32 -29.36
N ASN A 465 -12.08 -19.71 -28.17
CA ASN A 465 -11.30 -18.54 -27.71
C ASN A 465 -11.56 -17.24 -28.50
N VAL A 466 -12.65 -17.16 -29.26
CA VAL A 466 -13.09 -15.93 -29.93
C VAL A 466 -14.43 -15.50 -29.35
N LEU A 467 -14.55 -14.23 -28.98
CA LEU A 467 -15.83 -13.68 -28.55
C LEU A 467 -16.74 -13.41 -29.74
N ILE A 468 -18.00 -13.78 -29.57
CA ILE A 468 -19.11 -13.29 -30.39
C ILE A 468 -19.71 -12.11 -29.60
N PRO A 469 -19.43 -10.86 -30.01
CA PRO A 469 -19.80 -9.70 -29.22
C PRO A 469 -21.31 -9.47 -29.22
N ASN A 470 -21.86 -9.09 -28.07
CA ASN A 470 -23.09 -8.30 -28.02
C ASN A 470 -22.81 -6.86 -28.46
N GLN A 471 -21.61 -6.36 -28.13
CA GLN A 471 -21.17 -5.01 -28.42
C GLN A 471 -19.70 -4.98 -28.86
N THR A 472 -19.40 -4.11 -29.82
CA THR A 472 -18.05 -3.85 -30.29
C THR A 472 -17.76 -2.36 -30.11
N ILE A 473 -16.71 -2.04 -29.36
CA ILE A 473 -16.28 -0.65 -29.10
C ILE A 473 -15.04 -0.34 -29.94
N GLY A 474 -15.03 0.81 -30.61
CA GLY A 474 -13.90 1.32 -31.39
C GLY A 474 -14.32 2.00 -32.69
N PRO A 475 -13.36 2.36 -33.57
CA PRO A 475 -11.95 2.03 -33.46
C PRO A 475 -11.22 2.84 -32.37
N ILE A 476 -10.30 2.18 -31.68
CA ILE A 476 -9.29 2.77 -30.79
C ILE A 476 -7.96 2.68 -31.52
N VAL A 477 -7.31 3.81 -31.81
CA VAL A 477 -6.01 3.82 -32.48
C VAL A 477 -4.91 3.51 -31.47
N LEU A 478 -4.17 2.43 -31.68
CA LEU A 478 -3.14 2.01 -30.74
C LEU A 478 -1.89 2.88 -30.83
N ASN A 479 -1.33 3.22 -29.67
CA ASN A 479 -0.05 3.91 -29.55
C ASN A 479 1.11 3.05 -30.06
N GLY A 480 2.25 3.70 -30.35
CA GLY A 480 3.45 3.05 -30.86
C GLY A 480 3.40 2.74 -32.36
N SER A 481 4.43 2.07 -32.88
CA SER A 481 4.55 1.77 -34.32
C SER A 481 5.12 0.39 -34.57
N GLY A 482 4.51 -0.35 -35.50
CA GLY A 482 5.01 -1.65 -35.95
C GLY A 482 4.65 -2.82 -35.02
N ALA A 483 5.05 -4.03 -35.42
CA ALA A 483 4.65 -5.27 -34.76
C ALA A 483 5.19 -5.36 -33.33
N GLY A 484 4.31 -5.67 -32.37
CA GLY A 484 4.67 -5.87 -30.97
C GLY A 484 4.88 -4.60 -30.15
N ASN A 485 4.75 -3.42 -30.77
CA ASN A 485 4.93 -2.15 -30.07
C ASN A 485 3.60 -1.48 -29.74
N GLY A 486 2.48 -1.96 -30.29
CA GLY A 486 1.14 -1.42 -30.10
C GLY A 486 0.62 -1.60 -28.69
N TYR A 487 0.06 -0.53 -28.11
CA TYR A 487 -0.62 -0.57 -26.83
C TYR A 487 -1.77 0.45 -26.77
N GLY A 488 -2.70 0.25 -25.85
CA GLY A 488 -3.83 1.15 -25.65
C GLY A 488 -4.68 0.76 -24.44
N THR A 489 -5.60 1.65 -24.10
CA THR A 489 -6.49 1.53 -22.94
C THR A 489 -7.93 1.71 -23.39
N PHE A 490 -8.83 0.96 -22.77
CA PHE A 490 -10.26 1.14 -22.87
C PHE A 490 -10.82 1.31 -21.46
N HIS A 491 -11.35 2.49 -21.18
CA HIS A 491 -12.05 2.82 -19.95
C HIS A 491 -13.51 2.37 -20.06
N TRP A 492 -13.98 1.69 -19.03
CA TRP A 492 -15.37 1.23 -18.92
C TRP A 492 -15.85 1.39 -17.47
N PRO A 493 -16.16 2.63 -17.03
CA PRO A 493 -16.68 2.88 -15.69
C PRO A 493 -17.86 1.96 -15.38
N ILE A 494 -17.79 1.23 -14.27
CA ILE A 494 -18.84 0.28 -13.88
C ILE A 494 -19.89 1.04 -13.06
N PRO A 495 -21.17 1.08 -13.49
CA PRO A 495 -22.23 1.74 -12.76
C PRO A 495 -22.36 1.25 -11.32
N ALA A 496 -22.82 2.13 -10.43
CA ALA A 496 -23.15 1.79 -9.05
C ALA A 496 -24.54 1.13 -8.95
N ASP A 497 -24.73 0.03 -9.68
CA ASP A 497 -26.00 -0.70 -9.74
C ASP A 497 -25.85 -2.10 -9.10
N GLY A 498 -26.61 -2.34 -8.02
CA GLY A 498 -26.61 -3.62 -7.31
C GLY A 498 -27.02 -4.82 -8.17
N GLY A 499 -27.84 -4.60 -9.20
CA GLY A 499 -28.26 -5.62 -10.15
C GLY A 499 -27.12 -6.16 -11.03
N LEU A 500 -25.96 -5.51 -11.00
CA LEU A 500 -24.76 -5.97 -11.68
C LEU A 500 -24.00 -7.05 -10.90
N ASN A 501 -24.29 -7.24 -9.61
CA ASN A 501 -23.55 -8.21 -8.80
C ASN A 501 -23.65 -9.63 -9.37
N ASP A 502 -22.54 -10.36 -9.36
CA ASP A 502 -22.37 -11.71 -9.90
C ASP A 502 -22.55 -11.85 -11.42
N ASN A 503 -22.87 -10.76 -12.14
CA ASN A 503 -22.95 -10.80 -13.60
C ASN A 503 -21.57 -11.07 -14.21
N VAL A 504 -21.54 -11.95 -15.20
CA VAL A 504 -20.32 -12.31 -15.91
C VAL A 504 -20.29 -11.61 -17.26
N VAL A 505 -19.22 -10.85 -17.50
CA VAL A 505 -18.96 -10.16 -18.77
C VAL A 505 -17.64 -10.66 -19.33
N PHE A 506 -17.60 -10.89 -20.64
CA PHE A 506 -16.38 -11.28 -21.34
C PHE A 506 -15.90 -10.15 -22.24
N MET A 507 -14.60 -9.87 -22.20
CA MET A 507 -13.95 -8.85 -23.02
C MET A 507 -12.76 -9.41 -23.79
N GLN A 508 -12.58 -8.98 -25.04
CA GLN A 508 -11.43 -9.36 -25.87
C GLN A 508 -11.03 -8.20 -26.78
N TRP A 509 -9.75 -7.88 -26.83
CA TRP A 509 -9.24 -6.97 -27.85
C TRP A 509 -9.10 -7.69 -29.18
N GLN A 510 -9.61 -7.07 -30.24
CA GLN A 510 -9.38 -7.44 -31.63
C GLN A 510 -8.66 -6.30 -32.34
N ILE A 511 -7.50 -6.58 -32.90
CA ILE A 511 -6.63 -5.60 -33.55
C ILE A 511 -6.62 -5.87 -35.04
N GLU A 512 -6.85 -4.85 -35.85
CA GLU A 512 -6.69 -4.94 -37.29
C GLU A 512 -5.21 -5.22 -37.61
N ASP A 513 -4.93 -6.40 -38.13
CA ASP A 513 -3.58 -6.86 -38.41
C ASP A 513 -3.58 -7.75 -39.66
N PRO A 514 -3.16 -7.23 -40.83
CA PRO A 514 -3.22 -7.96 -42.09
C PRO A 514 -2.46 -9.29 -42.11
N ALA A 515 -1.48 -9.47 -41.22
CA ALA A 515 -0.72 -10.72 -41.12
C ALA A 515 -1.39 -11.76 -40.18
N GLY A 516 -2.40 -11.34 -39.41
CA GLY A 516 -3.19 -12.22 -38.55
C GLY A 516 -4.22 -13.04 -39.32
N ALA A 517 -4.64 -14.16 -38.72
CA ALA A 517 -5.67 -15.01 -39.31
C ALA A 517 -6.99 -14.24 -39.44
N GLY A 518 -7.51 -14.15 -40.66
CA GLY A 518 -8.70 -13.34 -40.96
C GLY A 518 -8.46 -11.83 -40.91
N GLY A 519 -7.20 -11.37 -41.00
CA GLY A 519 -6.83 -9.96 -40.97
C GLY A 519 -6.84 -9.32 -39.58
N VAL A 520 -6.80 -10.15 -38.52
CA VAL A 520 -6.84 -9.66 -37.14
C VAL A 520 -5.95 -10.46 -36.19
N ALA A 521 -5.44 -9.77 -35.17
CA ALA A 521 -4.84 -10.35 -33.97
C ALA A 521 -5.81 -10.20 -32.79
N ARG A 522 -5.75 -11.10 -31.81
CA ARG A 522 -6.63 -11.04 -30.62
C ARG A 522 -5.90 -11.38 -29.35
N THR A 523 -6.26 -10.69 -28.27
CA THR A 523 -5.78 -11.04 -26.94
C THR A 523 -6.45 -12.34 -26.46
N ARG A 524 -5.97 -12.84 -25.32
CA ARG A 524 -6.77 -13.72 -24.46
C ARG A 524 -8.08 -13.02 -24.08
N VAL A 525 -9.12 -13.79 -23.78
CA VAL A 525 -10.40 -13.27 -23.31
C VAL A 525 -10.30 -13.02 -21.81
N ALA A 526 -10.73 -11.85 -21.35
CA ALA A 526 -10.95 -11.56 -19.94
C ALA A 526 -12.38 -11.92 -19.57
N GLN A 527 -12.56 -12.78 -18.59
CA GLN A 527 -13.84 -13.04 -17.92
C GLN A 527 -13.87 -12.20 -16.64
N LEU A 528 -14.79 -11.24 -16.60
CA LEU A 528 -15.02 -10.34 -15.49
C LEU A 528 -16.24 -10.89 -14.73
N THR A 529 -16.10 -11.12 -13.44
CA THR A 529 -17.27 -11.33 -12.57
C THR A 529 -17.49 -10.02 -11.81
N LEU A 530 -18.55 -9.30 -12.13
CA LEU A 530 -18.87 -8.06 -11.43
C LEU A 530 -19.24 -8.39 -9.98
N PHE A 531 -18.79 -7.59 -9.02
CA PHE A 531 -18.98 -7.93 -7.60
C PHE A 531 -19.16 -6.73 -6.67
N CYS A 532 -19.87 -6.95 -5.56
CA CYS A 532 -19.95 -6.07 -4.41
C CYS A 532 -20.28 -6.86 -3.13
N ASN A 533 -19.61 -6.54 -2.02
CA ASN A 533 -19.87 -7.18 -0.72
C ASN A 533 -21.02 -6.52 0.06
N ASN A 534 -21.39 -5.29 -0.29
CA ASN A 534 -22.46 -4.48 0.29
C ASN A 534 -23.02 -3.60 -0.84
N CYS A 535 -23.73 -4.24 -1.77
CA CYS A 535 -24.09 -3.63 -3.04
C CYS A 535 -24.89 -2.34 -2.86
N PRO A 536 -24.71 -1.35 -3.75
CA PRO A 536 -25.67 -0.25 -3.84
C PRO A 536 -27.06 -0.81 -4.19
N PRO A 537 -28.13 -0.03 -4.00
CA PRO A 537 -29.46 -0.39 -4.51
C PRO A 537 -29.42 -0.75 -6.00
N THR A 538 -30.33 -1.63 -6.42
CA THR A 538 -30.52 -1.94 -7.83
C THR A 538 -31.19 -0.75 -8.53
N VAL A 539 -30.60 -0.28 -9.63
CA VAL A 539 -31.15 0.85 -10.38
C VAL A 539 -32.47 0.42 -11.03
N GLY A 540 -33.51 1.23 -10.86
CA GLY A 540 -34.89 0.96 -11.29
C GLY A 540 -35.74 0.15 -10.30
N ASP A 541 -35.15 -0.42 -9.25
CA ASP A 541 -35.88 -1.11 -8.19
C ASP A 541 -36.40 -0.09 -7.18
N MET A 542 -37.66 0.30 -7.36
CA MET A 542 -38.31 1.39 -6.63
C MET A 542 -39.14 0.89 -5.45
N ASN A 543 -39.27 -0.42 -5.28
CA ASN A 543 -39.89 -1.01 -4.09
C ASN A 543 -38.89 -1.78 -3.20
N CYS A 544 -37.63 -1.89 -3.63
CA CYS A 544 -36.52 -2.58 -2.97
C CYS A 544 -36.77 -4.05 -2.68
N ASP A 545 -37.53 -4.73 -3.53
CA ASP A 545 -37.72 -6.17 -3.48
C ASP A 545 -36.56 -6.96 -4.11
N GLY A 546 -35.59 -6.23 -4.70
CA GLY A 546 -34.41 -6.75 -5.36
C GLY A 546 -34.62 -7.06 -6.83
N VAL A 547 -35.79 -6.78 -7.41
CA VAL A 547 -36.16 -7.15 -8.78
C VAL A 547 -36.80 -5.97 -9.50
N VAL A 548 -36.12 -5.42 -10.50
CA VAL A 548 -36.73 -4.43 -11.40
C VAL A 548 -37.82 -5.10 -12.27
N ASN A 549 -39.08 -4.78 -12.01
CA ASN A 549 -40.24 -5.33 -12.69
C ASN A 549 -41.43 -4.34 -12.70
N ILE A 550 -42.60 -4.80 -13.17
CA ILE A 550 -43.78 -3.93 -13.29
C ILE A 550 -44.26 -3.35 -11.95
N LEU A 551 -43.90 -3.98 -10.83
CA LEU A 551 -44.22 -3.52 -9.48
C LEU A 551 -43.44 -2.25 -9.08
N ASP A 552 -42.40 -1.87 -9.82
CA ASP A 552 -41.62 -0.65 -9.61
C ASP A 552 -42.25 0.59 -10.23
N VAL A 553 -43.18 0.42 -11.18
CA VAL A 553 -43.81 1.56 -11.88
C VAL A 553 -44.59 2.46 -10.94
N ASN A 554 -45.42 1.88 -10.06
CA ASN A 554 -46.24 2.68 -9.14
C ASN A 554 -45.38 3.39 -8.07
N PRO A 555 -44.41 2.73 -7.42
CA PRO A 555 -43.43 3.40 -6.56
C PRO A 555 -42.64 4.48 -7.30
N PHE A 556 -42.24 4.27 -8.55
CA PHE A 556 -41.57 5.28 -9.36
C PHE A 556 -42.44 6.51 -9.62
N ILE A 557 -43.71 6.31 -10.00
CA ILE A 557 -44.67 7.40 -10.16
C ILE A 557 -44.84 8.15 -8.83
N LEU A 558 -44.94 7.43 -7.71
CA LEU A 558 -45.03 8.04 -6.38
C LEU A 558 -43.77 8.87 -6.06
N ALA A 559 -42.58 8.39 -6.42
CA ALA A 559 -41.33 9.14 -6.25
C ALA A 559 -41.30 10.44 -7.07
N LEU A 560 -41.90 10.45 -8.27
CA LEU A 560 -42.01 11.65 -9.10
C LEU A 560 -43.06 12.66 -8.59
N GLU A 561 -44.22 12.15 -8.15
CA GLU A 561 -45.37 13.00 -7.80
C GLU A 561 -45.34 13.47 -6.34
N ASP A 562 -44.89 12.62 -5.41
CA ASP A 562 -44.79 12.88 -3.98
C ASP A 562 -43.55 12.19 -3.37
N PRO A 563 -42.35 12.78 -3.53
CA PRO A 563 -41.11 12.23 -2.98
C PRO A 563 -41.17 11.97 -1.45
N ALA A 564 -41.92 12.79 -0.71
CA ALA A 564 -42.10 12.62 0.72
C ALA A 564 -43.02 11.43 1.05
N GLY A 565 -44.08 11.25 0.27
CA GLY A 565 -44.95 10.08 0.32
C GLY A 565 -44.20 8.79 -0.03
N TYR A 566 -43.34 8.83 -1.04
CA TYR A 566 -42.45 7.72 -1.37
C TYR A 566 -41.54 7.35 -0.20
N ALA A 567 -40.81 8.32 0.37
CA ALA A 567 -39.93 8.09 1.52
C ALA A 567 -40.68 7.58 2.76
N ALA A 568 -41.96 7.92 2.92
CA ALA A 568 -42.79 7.40 4.01
C ALA A 568 -43.28 5.96 3.77
N GLN A 569 -43.58 5.60 2.51
CA GLN A 569 -44.10 4.28 2.14
C GLN A 569 -42.98 3.25 1.93
N PHE A 570 -41.82 3.69 1.45
CA PHE A 570 -40.63 2.88 1.18
C PHE A 570 -39.43 3.45 1.95
N PRO A 571 -39.45 3.41 3.30
CA PRO A 571 -38.46 4.09 4.14
C PRO A 571 -37.05 3.54 4.02
N ASP A 572 -36.91 2.29 3.57
CA ASP A 572 -35.64 1.63 3.36
C ASP A 572 -35.14 1.74 1.91
N CYS A 573 -35.90 2.44 1.04
CA CYS A 573 -35.57 2.62 -0.36
C CYS A 573 -34.92 3.95 -0.65
N ASN A 574 -33.83 3.90 -1.43
CA ASN A 574 -33.23 5.10 -1.97
C ASN A 574 -34.05 5.60 -3.16
N ILE A 575 -34.55 6.83 -3.09
CA ILE A 575 -35.29 7.44 -4.21
C ILE A 575 -34.42 7.53 -5.47
N ASN A 576 -33.10 7.66 -5.32
CA ASN A 576 -32.16 7.75 -6.42
C ASN A 576 -32.02 6.44 -7.21
N SER A 577 -32.59 5.33 -6.74
CA SER A 577 -32.76 4.14 -7.61
C SER A 577 -33.59 4.48 -8.86
N GLY A 578 -34.40 5.54 -8.81
CA GLY A 578 -35.22 6.00 -9.95
C GLY A 578 -34.46 6.81 -10.99
N ASP A 579 -33.23 7.24 -10.72
CA ASP A 579 -32.35 7.94 -11.67
C ASP A 579 -31.69 6.90 -12.59
N VAL A 580 -32.52 6.33 -13.47
CA VAL A 580 -32.16 5.21 -14.35
C VAL A 580 -31.41 5.69 -15.59
N ASN A 581 -31.41 6.99 -15.87
CA ASN A 581 -30.60 7.59 -16.92
C ASN A 581 -29.22 8.08 -16.40
N ASN A 582 -29.04 8.11 -15.08
CA ASN A 582 -27.83 8.49 -14.35
C ASN A 582 -27.38 9.94 -14.65
N ASP A 583 -28.34 10.88 -14.75
CA ASP A 583 -28.12 12.32 -14.93
C ASP A 583 -28.07 13.11 -13.61
N GLY A 584 -28.32 12.42 -12.49
CA GLY A 584 -28.29 12.98 -11.13
C GLY A 584 -29.66 13.43 -10.63
N SER A 585 -30.73 13.23 -11.40
CA SER A 585 -32.10 13.60 -11.03
C SER A 585 -33.06 12.43 -11.26
N VAL A 586 -34.08 12.31 -10.40
CA VAL A 586 -35.21 11.40 -10.64
C VAL A 586 -36.34 12.23 -11.22
N ASP A 587 -36.54 12.17 -12.54
CA ASP A 587 -37.52 12.99 -13.23
C ASP A 587 -38.23 12.28 -14.40
N ILE A 588 -38.94 13.03 -15.24
CA ILE A 588 -39.70 12.44 -16.36
C ILE A 588 -38.82 11.82 -17.44
N LEU A 589 -37.53 12.16 -17.49
CA LEU A 589 -36.55 11.62 -18.43
C LEU A 589 -36.18 10.17 -18.10
N ASP A 590 -36.43 9.75 -16.86
CA ASP A 590 -36.21 8.38 -16.38
C ASP A 590 -37.33 7.39 -16.76
N ILE A 591 -38.50 7.89 -17.18
CA ILE A 591 -39.64 7.03 -17.54
C ILE A 591 -39.25 6.02 -18.64
N ASN A 592 -38.66 6.49 -19.73
CA ASN A 592 -38.33 5.63 -20.88
C ASN A 592 -37.21 4.61 -20.58
N PRO A 593 -36.11 5.01 -19.90
CA PRO A 593 -35.11 4.06 -19.43
C PRO A 593 -35.67 3.03 -18.43
N LEU A 594 -36.52 3.44 -17.49
CA LEU A 594 -37.13 2.51 -16.52
C LEU A 594 -38.02 1.47 -17.22
N VAL A 595 -38.83 1.90 -18.19
CA VAL A 595 -39.65 0.99 -19.00
C VAL A 595 -38.77 -0.02 -19.75
N SER A 596 -37.58 0.40 -20.19
CA SER A 596 -36.62 -0.47 -20.87
C SER A 596 -35.99 -1.50 -19.91
N LEU A 597 -35.81 -1.17 -18.63
CA LEU A 597 -35.37 -2.11 -17.59
C LEU A 597 -36.45 -3.16 -17.25
N ILE A 598 -37.71 -2.75 -17.19
CA ILE A 598 -38.85 -3.62 -16.84
C ILE A 598 -39.23 -4.58 -17.97
N GLY A 599 -39.01 -4.17 -19.23
CA GLY A 599 -39.41 -4.91 -20.43
C GLY A 599 -38.36 -5.87 -21.01
N GLY A 600 -37.20 -5.99 -20.36
CA GLY A 600 -36.04 -6.79 -20.79
C GLY A 600 -36.10 -8.27 -20.47
#